data_AF-F1SX13-F1
#
_entry.id   AF-F1SX13-F1
#
_cell.length_a   1.000
_cell.length_b   1.000
_cell.length_c   1.000
_cell.angle_alpha   90.00
_cell.angle_beta   90.00
_cell.angle_gamma   90.00
#
_symmetry.space_group_name_H-M   'P 1'
#
loop_
_entity.id
_entity.type
_entity.pdbx_description
1 polymer ?
#
loop_
_entity_poly.entity_id
_entity_poly.type
_entity_poly.pdbx_seq_one_letter_code
_entity_poly.pdbx_strand_id
1 'polypeptide(L)'
;WASKWNERAYISCRKASLNHDHLCMAVLVQEIISADYAFVIHTRNPLSGDTSEIYTEVVKGLGETLVGAYPGRAMSFITKKSNLKSPKVVGFPSKQIGLFIKKSLIFRSDSNGEDLEGYAGAGLYDSIPMDEEQEVLLDYSCDRLMVDKSFQLSLFSKIAEVGNIIEGLYRSAQDIEGVVKDGEIYVVQTRPQM
;
A
#
# COMPACT_ATOMS: atom_id res chain seq x y z
N TRP A 1 -19.50 0.59 7.59
CA TRP A 1 -20.46 1.33 8.44
C TRP A 1 -20.17 1.18 9.93
N ALA A 2 -20.17 -0.03 10.52
CA ALA A 2 -19.87 -0.21 11.94
C ALA A 2 -18.46 0.28 12.33
N SER A 3 -17.48 0.13 11.43
CA SER A 3 -16.10 0.63 11.54
C SER A 3 -15.99 2.12 11.90
N LYS A 4 -17.00 2.93 11.56
CA LYS A 4 -17.10 4.34 11.97
C LYS A 4 -17.01 4.51 13.50
N TRP A 5 -17.53 3.55 14.25
CA TRP A 5 -17.63 3.60 15.71
C TRP A 5 -16.52 2.84 16.43
N ASN A 6 -15.51 2.35 15.71
CA ASN A 6 -14.37 1.73 16.37
C ASN A 6 -13.57 2.78 17.18
N GLU A 7 -12.78 2.31 18.14
CA GLU A 7 -12.06 3.20 19.06
C GLU A 7 -11.12 4.18 18.33
N ARG A 8 -10.43 3.70 17.29
CA ARG A 8 -9.46 4.48 16.51
C ARG A 8 -10.14 5.62 15.76
N ALA A 9 -11.21 5.34 15.03
CA ALA A 9 -11.99 6.30 14.27
C ALA A 9 -12.63 7.34 15.20
N TYR A 10 -13.24 6.90 16.30
CA TYR A 10 -13.88 7.80 17.27
C TYR A 10 -12.87 8.77 17.92
N ILE A 11 -11.74 8.26 18.42
CA ILE A 11 -10.69 9.09 19.03
C ILE A 11 -10.08 10.05 17.99
N SER A 12 -9.83 9.58 16.77
CA SER A 12 -9.28 10.42 15.69
C SER A 12 -10.23 11.58 15.35
N CYS A 13 -11.53 11.31 15.19
CA CYS A 13 -12.53 12.35 14.93
C CYS A 13 -12.56 13.39 16.05
N ARG A 14 -12.52 12.95 17.32
CA ARG A 14 -12.49 13.86 18.48
C ARG A 14 -11.24 14.73 18.51
N LYS A 15 -10.07 14.17 18.21
CA LYS A 15 -8.80 14.93 18.16
C LYS A 15 -8.82 15.99 17.05
N ALA A 16 -9.39 15.67 15.89
CA ALA A 16 -9.56 16.59 14.79
C ALA A 16 -10.75 17.56 14.96
N SER A 17 -11.44 17.54 16.12
CA SER A 17 -12.64 18.34 16.38
C SER A 17 -13.74 18.17 15.32
N LEU A 18 -13.81 17.00 14.68
CA LEU A 18 -14.83 16.69 13.68
C LEU A 18 -16.12 16.27 14.37
N ASN A 19 -17.25 16.80 13.89
CA ASN A 19 -18.55 16.30 14.32
C ASN A 19 -18.79 14.92 13.71
N HIS A 20 -18.83 13.90 14.57
CA HIS A 20 -19.02 12.53 14.17
C HIS A 20 -20.35 12.29 13.43
N ASP A 21 -21.38 13.09 13.70
CA ASP A 21 -22.68 12.99 13.02
C ASP A 21 -22.62 13.44 11.56
N HIS A 22 -21.66 14.30 11.20
CA HIS A 22 -21.47 14.78 9.83
C HIS A 22 -20.55 13.88 8.99
N LEU A 23 -19.98 12.84 9.60
CA LEU A 23 -19.17 11.86 8.90
C LEU A 23 -20.08 10.86 8.16
N CYS A 24 -20.09 10.96 6.84
CA CYS A 24 -20.86 10.08 5.96
C CYS A 24 -19.97 8.94 5.49
N MET A 25 -20.45 7.70 5.63
CA MET A 25 -19.73 6.51 5.18
C MET A 25 -20.21 6.08 3.80
N ALA A 26 -19.29 5.60 2.99
CA ALA A 26 -19.54 4.82 1.79
C ALA A 26 -18.88 3.43 1.93
N VAL A 27 -19.22 2.51 1.04
CA VAL A 27 -18.57 1.20 0.94
C VAL A 27 -18.18 0.98 -0.51
N LEU A 28 -16.88 0.89 -0.76
CA LEU A 28 -16.35 0.44 -2.03
C LEU A 28 -16.35 -1.09 -2.06
N VAL A 29 -17.00 -1.66 -3.07
CA VAL A 29 -16.95 -3.10 -3.36
C VAL A 29 -16.00 -3.30 -4.53
N GLN A 30 -14.89 -4.00 -4.28
CA GLN A 30 -13.80 -4.16 -5.24
C GLN A 30 -13.42 -5.64 -5.37
N GLU A 31 -13.03 -6.07 -6.57
CA GLU A 31 -12.45 -7.40 -6.76
C GLU A 31 -11.06 -7.48 -6.11
N ILE A 32 -10.83 -8.53 -5.31
CA ILE A 32 -9.50 -8.85 -4.79
C ILE A 32 -8.73 -9.63 -5.85
N ILE A 33 -7.53 -9.13 -6.14
CA ILE A 33 -6.55 -9.79 -6.98
C ILE A 33 -5.72 -10.72 -6.11
N SER A 34 -5.62 -12.00 -6.48
CA SER A 34 -4.74 -12.98 -5.84
C SER A 34 -3.26 -12.69 -6.13
N ALA A 35 -2.77 -11.63 -5.51
CA ALA A 35 -1.46 -11.01 -5.76
C ALA A 35 -0.29 -11.94 -5.43
N ASP A 36 0.76 -11.87 -6.25
CA ASP A 36 2.05 -12.48 -5.95
C ASP A 36 2.85 -11.57 -5.00
N TYR A 37 2.75 -10.25 -5.22
CA TYR A 37 3.33 -9.21 -4.37
C TYR A 37 2.37 -8.04 -4.22
N ALA A 38 2.46 -7.32 -3.10
CA ALA A 38 1.81 -6.04 -2.89
C ALA A 38 2.86 -4.97 -2.59
N PHE A 39 2.55 -3.72 -2.91
CA PHE A 39 3.47 -2.62 -2.72
C PHE A 39 2.78 -1.33 -2.27
N VAL A 40 3.57 -0.50 -1.59
CA VAL A 40 3.24 0.90 -1.28
C VAL A 40 4.31 1.80 -1.86
N ILE A 41 3.90 2.86 -2.55
CA ILE A 41 4.78 3.88 -3.12
C ILE A 41 4.54 5.20 -2.41
N HIS A 42 5.62 5.85 -2.00
CA HIS A 42 5.65 7.25 -1.64
C HIS A 42 6.44 8.01 -2.71
N THR A 43 5.79 8.93 -3.42
CA THR A 43 6.45 9.67 -4.52
C THR A 43 7.30 10.84 -4.04
N ARG A 44 7.21 11.22 -2.76
CA ARG A 44 8.23 11.96 -2.01
C ARG A 44 8.84 11.01 -0.99
N ASN A 45 10.16 10.90 -0.92
CA ASN A 45 10.81 9.99 0.01
C ASN A 45 10.43 10.35 1.47
N PRO A 46 9.75 9.46 2.22
CA PRO A 46 9.24 9.77 3.56
C PRO A 46 10.34 9.79 4.62
N LEU A 47 11.52 9.23 4.32
CA LEU A 47 12.66 9.16 5.24
C LEU A 47 13.57 10.39 5.12
N SER A 48 13.83 10.84 3.88
CA SER A 48 14.72 11.98 3.61
C SER A 48 13.98 13.29 3.32
N GLY A 49 12.71 13.22 2.95
CA GLY A 49 11.94 14.35 2.41
C GLY A 49 12.26 14.70 0.95
N ASP A 50 13.15 13.96 0.28
CA ASP A 50 13.56 14.25 -1.10
C ASP A 50 12.42 14.01 -2.09
N THR A 51 11.99 15.07 -2.78
CA THR A 51 10.92 15.06 -3.78
C THR A 51 11.39 14.53 -5.14
N SER A 52 12.68 14.31 -5.35
CA SER A 52 13.23 13.70 -6.56
C SER A 52 13.29 12.16 -6.47
N GLU A 53 12.95 11.60 -5.32
CA GLU A 53 13.03 10.18 -5.01
C GLU A 53 11.66 9.56 -4.78
N ILE A 54 11.46 8.39 -5.37
CA ILE A 54 10.33 7.50 -5.11
C ILE A 54 10.82 6.42 -4.13
N TYR A 55 10.18 6.32 -2.98
CA TYR A 55 10.41 5.25 -2.01
C TYR A 55 9.31 4.20 -2.16
N THR A 56 9.69 2.93 -2.20
CA THR A 56 8.73 1.83 -2.38
C THR A 56 9.03 0.69 -1.42
N GLU A 57 7.96 0.13 -0.86
CA GLU A 57 7.98 -1.08 -0.05
C GLU A 57 7.18 -2.18 -0.76
N VAL A 58 7.69 -3.41 -0.71
CA VAL A 58 7.11 -4.57 -1.39
C VAL A 58 7.07 -5.76 -0.42
N VAL A 59 5.92 -6.43 -0.38
CA VAL A 59 5.68 -7.65 0.41
C VAL A 59 5.16 -8.76 -0.51
N LYS A 60 5.24 -10.01 -0.05
CA LYS A 60 4.71 -11.15 -0.78
C LYS A 60 3.25 -11.40 -0.38
N GLY A 61 2.39 -11.65 -1.36
CA GLY A 61 0.95 -11.77 -1.15
C GLY A 61 0.26 -10.42 -1.00
N LEU A 62 -0.75 -10.36 -0.12
CA LEU A 62 -1.61 -9.20 0.09
C LEU A 62 -0.94 -8.06 0.87
N GLY A 63 -1.39 -6.83 0.61
CA GLY A 63 -0.86 -5.59 1.19
C GLY A 63 -1.13 -5.44 2.68
N GLU A 64 -2.09 -6.17 3.22
CA GLU A 64 -2.45 -6.25 4.64
C GLU A 64 -1.25 -6.69 5.50
N THR A 65 -0.27 -7.42 4.93
CA THR A 65 0.97 -7.75 5.64
C THR A 65 1.92 -6.57 5.81
N LEU A 66 1.80 -5.54 4.96
CA LEU A 66 2.56 -4.29 5.02
C LEU A 66 1.90 -3.31 6.00
N VAL A 67 0.57 -3.19 5.94
CA VAL A 67 -0.22 -2.29 6.78
C VAL A 67 -0.45 -2.85 8.19
N GLY A 68 -0.58 -4.17 8.30
CA GLY A 68 -0.78 -4.89 9.56
C GLY A 68 0.49 -4.97 10.40
N ALA A 69 0.31 -5.15 11.72
CA ALA A 69 1.40 -5.24 12.70
C ALA A 69 2.19 -6.57 12.65
N TYR A 70 2.38 -7.15 11.46
CA TYR A 70 3.16 -8.37 11.26
C TYR A 70 4.66 -8.09 11.41
N PRO A 71 5.40 -8.87 12.24
CA PRO A 71 6.81 -8.64 12.50
C PRO A 71 7.67 -8.84 11.25
N GLY A 72 8.82 -8.15 11.23
CA GLY A 72 9.74 -8.16 10.11
C GLY A 72 9.55 -6.97 9.16
N ARG A 73 10.42 -6.86 8.17
CA ARG A 73 10.48 -5.73 7.24
C ARG A 73 10.03 -6.13 5.84
N ALA A 74 9.40 -5.21 5.12
CA ALA A 74 9.20 -5.33 3.68
C ALA A 74 10.53 -5.21 2.89
N MET A 75 10.55 -5.68 1.66
CA MET A 75 11.62 -5.32 0.73
C MET A 75 11.44 -3.83 0.39
N SER A 76 12.48 -3.01 0.51
CA SER A 76 12.38 -1.58 0.22
C SER A 76 13.47 -1.11 -0.73
N PHE A 77 13.09 -0.21 -1.64
CA PHE A 77 13.99 0.39 -2.61
C PHE A 77 13.66 1.86 -2.85
N ILE A 78 14.66 2.60 -3.33
CA ILE A 78 14.55 4.00 -3.73
C ILE A 78 14.87 4.11 -5.21
N THR A 79 14.10 4.89 -5.94
CA THR A 79 14.33 5.19 -7.36
C THR A 79 14.29 6.69 -7.58
N LYS A 80 15.29 7.23 -8.31
CA LYS A 80 15.25 8.64 -8.70
C LYS A 80 14.29 8.83 -9.86
N LYS A 81 13.44 9.86 -9.81
CA LYS A 81 12.49 10.20 -10.88
C LYS A 81 13.18 10.49 -12.22
N SER A 82 14.42 11.00 -12.17
CA SER A 82 15.25 11.22 -13.37
C SER A 82 15.81 9.94 -14.00
N ASN A 83 15.80 8.80 -13.29
CA ASN A 83 16.29 7.52 -13.79
C ASN A 83 15.53 6.34 -13.18
N LEU A 84 14.31 6.11 -13.68
CA LEU A 84 13.41 5.05 -13.23
C LEU A 84 13.95 3.63 -13.47
N LYS A 85 14.97 3.48 -14.32
CA LYS A 85 15.60 2.20 -14.67
C LYS A 85 16.68 1.75 -13.68
N SER A 86 16.96 2.55 -12.65
CA SER A 86 18.05 2.31 -11.70
C SER A 86 17.58 2.29 -10.24
N PRO A 87 16.63 1.41 -9.86
CA PRO A 87 16.17 1.27 -8.49
C PRO A 87 17.29 0.74 -7.58
N LYS A 88 17.44 1.34 -6.40
CA LYS A 88 18.43 0.96 -5.38
C LYS A 88 17.73 0.32 -4.19
N VAL A 89 18.02 -0.95 -3.94
CA VAL A 89 17.56 -1.64 -2.72
C VAL A 89 18.16 -0.99 -1.48
N VAL A 90 17.32 -0.69 -0.50
CA VAL A 90 17.71 -0.12 0.80
C VAL A 90 17.33 -1.00 1.99
N GLY A 91 16.43 -1.97 1.79
CA GLY A 91 16.07 -2.96 2.80
C GLY A 91 15.68 -4.29 2.16
N PHE A 92 16.20 -5.39 2.69
CA PHE A 92 15.76 -6.74 2.32
C PHE A 92 14.60 -7.19 3.20
N PRO A 93 13.71 -8.06 2.68
CA PRO A 93 12.52 -8.48 3.41
C PRO A 93 12.87 -9.48 4.52
N SER A 94 12.07 -9.46 5.58
CA SER A 94 12.20 -10.39 6.72
C SER A 94 10.85 -10.72 7.38
N LYS A 95 9.73 -10.40 6.73
CA LYS A 95 8.41 -10.80 7.22
C LYS A 95 8.26 -12.31 7.14
N GLN A 96 7.84 -12.94 8.23
CA GLN A 96 7.71 -14.40 8.29
C GLN A 96 6.40 -14.87 7.66
N ILE A 97 5.37 -14.02 7.67
CA ILE A 97 4.02 -14.39 7.24
C ILE A 97 3.64 -13.55 6.02
N GLY A 98 3.15 -14.23 4.99
CA GLY A 98 2.45 -13.66 3.85
C GLY A 98 0.97 -14.01 3.94
N LEU A 99 0.09 -13.09 3.53
CA LEU A 99 -1.34 -13.34 3.44
C LEU A 99 -1.71 -13.58 1.98
N PHE A 100 -2.51 -14.60 1.72
CA PHE A 100 -2.96 -14.95 0.37
C PHE A 100 -4.44 -15.25 0.38
N ILE A 101 -5.14 -14.85 -0.68
CA ILE A 101 -6.56 -15.11 -0.84
C ILE A 101 -6.83 -15.49 -2.29
N LYS A 102 -7.78 -16.41 -2.49
CA LYS A 102 -8.33 -16.70 -3.81
C LYS A 102 -9.04 -15.45 -4.37
N LYS A 103 -9.33 -15.44 -5.67
CA LYS A 103 -10.15 -14.39 -6.28
C LYS A 103 -11.46 -14.24 -5.49
N SER A 104 -11.66 -13.04 -4.95
CA SER A 104 -12.73 -12.74 -3.99
C SER A 104 -13.15 -11.26 -4.13
N LEU A 105 -13.96 -10.77 -3.20
CA LEU A 105 -14.38 -9.37 -3.10
C LEU A 105 -13.87 -8.78 -1.78
N ILE A 106 -13.54 -7.49 -1.78
CA ILE A 106 -13.27 -6.70 -0.57
C ILE A 106 -14.29 -5.58 -0.45
N PHE A 107 -14.73 -5.36 0.78
CA PHE A 107 -15.61 -4.26 1.17
C PHE A 107 -14.78 -3.26 1.95
N ARG A 108 -14.37 -2.17 1.30
CA ARG A 108 -13.57 -1.10 1.92
C ARG A 108 -14.51 -0.01 2.40
N SER A 109 -14.45 0.27 3.71
CA SER A 109 -15.13 1.44 4.26
C SER A 109 -14.43 2.69 3.75
N ASP A 110 -15.21 3.68 3.32
CA ASP A 110 -14.72 5.00 2.91
C ASP A 110 -15.54 6.07 3.65
N SER A 111 -14.98 7.25 3.88
CA SER A 111 -15.70 8.37 4.48
C SER A 111 -15.30 9.71 3.86
N ASN A 112 -16.25 10.65 3.85
CA ASN A 112 -15.98 12.04 3.48
C ASN A 112 -14.97 12.77 4.40
N GLY A 113 -14.49 12.10 5.46
CA GLY A 113 -13.48 12.60 6.36
C GLY A 113 -12.06 12.18 5.99
N GLU A 114 -11.84 11.11 5.22
CA GLU A 114 -10.52 10.46 5.10
C GLU A 114 -9.41 11.36 4.54
N ASP A 115 -9.78 12.28 3.63
CA ASP A 115 -8.87 13.20 2.95
C ASP A 115 -8.92 14.63 3.51
N LEU A 116 -9.51 14.85 4.69
CA LEU A 116 -9.54 16.18 5.30
C LEU A 116 -8.15 16.61 5.78
N GLU A 117 -7.79 17.86 5.47
CA GLU A 117 -6.52 18.46 5.93
C GLU A 117 -6.45 18.43 7.46
N GLY A 118 -5.39 17.84 8.01
CA GLY A 118 -5.21 17.64 9.45
C GLY A 118 -5.93 16.42 10.05
N TYR A 119 -6.61 15.60 9.23
CA TYR A 119 -7.19 14.32 9.64
C TYR A 119 -6.51 13.16 8.90
N ALA A 120 -5.73 12.36 9.62
CA ALA A 120 -5.14 11.15 9.06
C ALA A 120 -6.18 10.02 9.06
N GLY A 121 -6.99 9.93 8.00
CA GLY A 121 -8.01 8.89 7.81
C GLY A 121 -7.47 7.47 7.56
N ALA A 122 -6.18 7.38 7.23
CA ALA A 122 -5.48 6.16 6.86
C ALA A 122 -5.71 5.00 7.84
N GLY A 123 -6.33 3.91 7.35
CA GLY A 123 -6.49 2.68 8.15
C GLY A 123 -7.34 2.85 9.41
N LEU A 124 -8.13 3.94 9.51
CA LEU A 124 -9.06 4.14 10.61
C LEU A 124 -10.28 3.23 10.49
N TYR A 125 -10.75 3.02 9.26
CA TYR A 125 -11.92 2.20 8.99
C TYR A 125 -11.52 0.84 8.44
N ASP A 126 -12.33 -0.15 8.77
CA ASP A 126 -12.03 -1.55 8.44
C ASP A 126 -12.35 -1.83 6.97
N SER A 127 -11.46 -2.62 6.35
CA SER A 127 -11.69 -3.29 5.08
C SER A 127 -11.86 -4.78 5.35
N ILE A 128 -12.91 -5.37 4.80
CA ILE A 128 -13.29 -6.76 5.11
C ILE A 128 -13.35 -7.54 3.80
N PRO A 129 -12.52 -8.58 3.61
CA PRO A 129 -12.66 -9.49 2.48
C PRO A 129 -13.88 -10.41 2.65
N MET A 130 -14.43 -10.88 1.54
CA MET A 130 -15.56 -11.81 1.52
C MET A 130 -15.15 -13.24 1.91
N ASP A 131 -13.92 -13.63 1.58
CA ASP A 131 -13.33 -14.91 1.98
C ASP A 131 -12.18 -14.67 2.97
N GLU A 132 -11.86 -15.68 3.77
CA GLU A 132 -10.74 -15.62 4.72
C GLU A 132 -9.39 -15.68 4.01
N GLU A 133 -8.44 -14.89 4.50
CA GLU A 133 -7.06 -14.96 4.08
C GLU A 133 -6.36 -16.21 4.65
N GLN A 134 -5.50 -16.81 3.85
CA GLN A 134 -4.59 -17.85 4.27
C GLN A 134 -3.24 -17.25 4.67
N GLU A 135 -2.83 -17.50 5.91
CA GLU A 135 -1.47 -17.22 6.38
C GLU A 135 -0.50 -18.28 5.85
N VAL A 136 0.61 -17.83 5.27
CA VAL A 136 1.65 -18.69 4.71
C VAL A 136 3.01 -18.26 5.26
N LEU A 137 3.77 -19.24 5.76
CA LEU A 137 5.17 -19.03 6.16
C LEU A 137 6.02 -18.75 4.91
N LEU A 138 6.72 -17.63 4.92
CA LEU A 138 7.51 -17.16 3.78
C LEU A 138 8.92 -17.76 3.81
N ASP A 139 9.31 -18.36 2.69
CA ASP A 139 10.69 -18.74 2.39
C ASP A 139 11.26 -17.81 1.32
N TYR A 140 12.15 -16.91 1.74
CA TYR A 140 12.83 -15.97 0.84
C TYR A 140 14.03 -16.57 0.11
N SER A 141 14.50 -17.77 0.49
CA SER A 141 15.68 -18.40 -0.13
C SER A 141 15.42 -18.83 -1.58
N CYS A 142 14.16 -19.09 -1.93
CA CYS A 142 13.71 -19.44 -3.27
C CYS A 142 12.82 -18.36 -3.91
N ASP A 143 12.65 -17.22 -3.25
CA ASP A 143 11.79 -16.15 -3.75
C ASP A 143 12.42 -15.46 -4.96
N ARG A 144 11.67 -15.35 -6.06
CA ARG A 144 12.17 -14.77 -7.32
C ARG A 144 12.61 -13.32 -7.15
N LEU A 145 11.98 -12.55 -6.27
CA LEU A 145 12.38 -11.18 -5.96
C LEU A 145 13.78 -11.13 -5.31
N MET A 146 14.22 -12.21 -4.65
CA MET A 146 15.51 -12.33 -3.99
C MET A 146 16.58 -12.94 -4.89
N VAL A 147 16.24 -13.99 -5.64
CA VAL A 147 17.23 -14.80 -6.39
C VAL A 147 17.40 -14.38 -7.85
N ASP A 148 16.41 -13.70 -8.45
CA ASP A 148 16.44 -13.27 -9.85
C ASP A 148 16.61 -11.73 -9.94
N LYS A 149 17.86 -11.29 -10.12
CA LYS A 149 18.18 -9.86 -10.19
C LYS A 149 17.55 -9.16 -11.39
N SER A 150 17.39 -9.87 -12.51
CA SER A 150 16.80 -9.28 -13.73
C SER A 150 15.31 -9.02 -13.52
N PHE A 151 14.60 -10.00 -12.96
CA PHE A 151 13.20 -9.85 -12.56
C PHE A 151 13.04 -8.73 -11.53
N GLN A 152 13.87 -8.70 -10.48
CA GLN A 152 13.82 -7.66 -9.44
C GLN A 152 13.96 -6.26 -10.04
N LEU A 153 14.97 -6.02 -10.87
CA LEU A 153 15.19 -4.73 -11.51
C LEU A 153 14.01 -4.34 -12.42
N SER A 154 13.53 -5.28 -13.24
CA SER A 154 12.39 -5.03 -14.13
C SER A 154 11.13 -4.67 -13.35
N LEU A 155 10.82 -5.42 -12.29
CA LEU A 155 9.63 -5.19 -11.47
C LEU A 155 9.70 -3.84 -10.74
N PHE A 156 10.83 -3.55 -10.09
CA PHE A 156 11.01 -2.28 -9.37
C PHE A 156 10.94 -1.07 -10.27
N SER A 157 11.50 -1.15 -11.48
CA SER A 157 11.38 -0.08 -12.47
C SER A 157 9.93 0.13 -12.92
N LYS A 158 9.17 -0.94 -13.17
CA LYS A 158 7.73 -0.84 -13.51
C LYS A 158 6.94 -0.20 -12.36
N ILE A 159 7.17 -0.60 -11.12
CA ILE A 159 6.48 -0.03 -9.95
C ILE A 159 6.83 1.46 -9.80
N ALA A 160 8.11 1.83 -9.91
CA ALA A 160 8.53 3.23 -9.85
C ALA A 160 7.94 4.08 -10.99
N GLU A 161 7.81 3.51 -12.19
CA GLU A 161 7.17 4.16 -13.34
C GLU A 161 5.70 4.47 -13.07
N VAL A 162 4.95 3.53 -12.49
CA VAL A 162 3.57 3.75 -12.04
C VAL A 162 3.48 4.93 -11.06
N GLY A 163 4.36 4.96 -10.06
CA GLY A 163 4.42 6.07 -9.10
C GLY A 163 4.66 7.43 -9.77
N ASN A 164 5.62 7.50 -10.71
CA ASN A 164 5.94 8.71 -11.44
C ASN A 164 4.78 9.18 -12.36
N ILE A 165 4.09 8.25 -13.01
CA ILE A 165 2.92 8.56 -13.85
C ILE A 165 1.78 9.13 -12.99
N ILE A 166 1.44 8.47 -11.89
CA ILE A 166 0.33 8.89 -11.03
C ILE A 166 0.60 10.26 -10.41
N GLU A 167 1.80 10.50 -9.88
CA GLU A 167 2.17 11.83 -9.38
C GLU A 167 2.06 12.90 -10.48
N GLY A 168 2.47 12.58 -11.72
CA GLY A 168 2.33 13.50 -12.85
C GLY A 168 0.88 13.85 -13.19
N LEU A 169 -0.04 12.89 -13.03
CA LEU A 169 -1.49 13.09 -13.24
C LEU A 169 -2.11 13.98 -12.15
N TYR A 170 -1.78 13.72 -10.88
CA TYR A 170 -2.31 14.47 -9.74
C TYR A 170 -1.57 15.80 -9.46
N ARG A 171 -0.37 15.98 -10.01
CA ARG A 171 0.50 17.15 -9.84
C ARG A 171 0.88 17.44 -8.39
N SER A 172 0.86 16.43 -7.53
CA SER A 172 1.23 16.49 -6.12
C SER A 172 1.73 15.13 -5.68
N ALA A 173 2.56 15.09 -4.63
CA ALA A 173 3.09 13.84 -4.10
C ALA A 173 1.97 12.89 -3.68
N GLN A 174 2.13 11.60 -3.96
CA GLN A 174 1.11 10.58 -3.74
C GLN A 174 1.64 9.45 -2.86
N ASP A 175 0.73 8.90 -2.06
CA ASP A 175 0.82 7.61 -1.38
C ASP A 175 -0.06 6.63 -2.16
N ILE A 176 0.54 5.59 -2.73
CA ILE A 176 -0.09 4.70 -3.71
C ILE A 176 0.05 3.27 -3.25
N GLU A 177 -1.08 2.57 -3.15
CA GLU A 177 -1.13 1.13 -2.89
C GLU A 177 -1.41 0.39 -4.19
N GLY A 178 -0.72 -0.73 -4.39
CA GLY A 178 -0.93 -1.58 -5.56
C GLY A 178 -0.47 -3.00 -5.35
N VAL A 179 -0.78 -3.84 -6.33
CA VAL A 179 -0.45 -5.26 -6.33
C VAL A 179 0.17 -5.67 -7.66
N VAL A 180 0.92 -6.76 -7.62
CA VAL A 180 1.56 -7.40 -8.75
C VAL A 180 0.95 -8.78 -8.89
N LYS A 181 0.45 -9.09 -10.10
CA LYS A 181 0.01 -10.43 -10.45
C LYS A 181 0.53 -10.79 -11.83
N ASP A 182 1.25 -11.90 -11.93
CA ASP A 182 1.78 -12.44 -13.19
C ASP A 182 2.65 -11.42 -13.96
N GLY A 183 3.33 -10.51 -13.23
CA GLY A 183 4.18 -9.46 -13.78
C GLY A 183 3.46 -8.18 -14.22
N GLU A 184 2.13 -8.15 -14.08
CA GLU A 184 1.27 -6.99 -14.31
C GLU A 184 1.00 -6.24 -13.00
N ILE A 185 0.84 -4.92 -13.11
CA ILE A 185 0.63 -4.03 -11.96
C ILE A 185 -0.81 -3.53 -11.95
N TYR A 186 -1.43 -3.60 -10.78
CA TYR A 186 -2.77 -3.08 -10.53
C TYR A 186 -2.71 -2.09 -9.38
N VAL A 187 -3.16 -0.87 -9.62
CA VAL A 187 -3.27 0.16 -8.59
C VAL A 187 -4.61 -0.03 -7.90
N VAL A 188 -4.59 -0.12 -6.56
CA VAL A 188 -5.79 -0.36 -5.77
C VAL A 188 -6.25 0.88 -5.01
N GLN A 189 -5.33 1.79 -4.69
CA GLN A 189 -5.63 3.04 -4.00
C GLN A 189 -4.54 4.07 -4.32
N THR A 190 -4.92 5.35 -4.38
CA THR A 190 -3.98 6.47 -4.39
C THR A 190 -4.59 7.63 -3.64
N ARG A 191 -3.75 8.37 -2.93
CA ARG A 191 -4.15 9.58 -2.20
C ARG A 191 -2.98 10.57 -2.09
N PRO A 192 -3.25 11.85 -1.81
CA PRO A 192 -2.19 12.81 -1.52
C PRO A 192 -1.28 12.36 -0.38
N GLN A 193 0.03 12.44 -0.59
CA GLN A 193 1.01 12.20 0.44
C GLN A 193 1.13 13.45 1.32
N MET A 194 0.67 13.35 2.57
CA MET A 194 0.78 14.41 3.58
C MET A 194 2.22 14.56 4.10
#